data_AF-A0A9E5EEM1-F1
#
_entry.id   AF-A0A9E5EEM1-F1
#
_cell.length_a   1.000
_cell.length_b   1.000
_cell.length_c   1.000
_cell.angle_alpha   90.00
_cell.angle_beta   90.00
_cell.angle_gamma   90.00
#
_symmetry.space_group_name_H-M   'P 1'
#
loop_
_entity.id
_entity.type
_entity.pdbx_description
1 polymer ?
#
loop_
_entity_poly.entity_id
_entity_poly.type
_entity_poly.pdbx_seq_one_letter_code
_entity_poly.pdbx_strand_id
1 'polypeptide(L)'
;MRADLIATQFEVPGRLLSIRAVGSGNINDTFLGVFKAEFGNFSIIIQRIRKDIFPQPEIIMKNLRVLSDHCIKVINEEIEESDRPWEFIEIIKTKNGEDYVRPLSS
;
A
#
# COMPACT_ATOMS: atom_id res chain seq x y z
N MET A 1 -12.53 9.72 -6.76
CA MET A 1 -11.31 9.80 -5.91
C MET A 1 -10.16 10.26 -6.79
N ARG A 2 -9.40 11.28 -6.37
CA ARG A 2 -8.15 11.69 -7.01
C ARG A 2 -7.01 10.79 -6.53
N ALA A 3 -6.90 9.60 -7.09
CA ALA A 3 -5.92 8.60 -6.66
C ALA A 3 -4.47 9.13 -6.80
N ASP A 4 -4.23 9.99 -7.79
CA ASP A 4 -2.99 10.75 -7.98
C ASP A 4 -2.60 11.55 -6.73
N LEU A 5 -3.54 12.34 -6.18
CA LEU A 5 -3.29 13.14 -4.98
C LEU A 5 -3.05 12.25 -3.77
N ILE A 6 -3.83 11.17 -3.62
CA ILE A 6 -3.69 10.21 -2.52
C ILE A 6 -2.32 9.51 -2.57
N ALA A 7 -1.88 9.08 -3.75
CA ALA A 7 -0.58 8.44 -3.95
C ALA A 7 0.58 9.31 -3.45
N THR A 8 0.51 10.63 -3.69
CA THR A 8 1.57 11.57 -3.27
C THR A 8 1.64 11.82 -1.77
N GLN A 9 0.67 11.34 -0.99
CA GLN A 9 0.70 11.42 0.47
C GLN A 9 1.47 10.27 1.12
N PHE A 10 1.77 9.21 0.37
CA PHE A 10 2.61 8.11 0.85
C PHE A 10 4.11 8.46 0.78
N GLU A 11 4.87 7.87 1.69
CA GLU A 11 6.33 8.02 1.77
C GLU A 11 7.00 7.10 0.75
N VAL A 12 6.82 7.43 -0.53
CA VAL A 12 7.43 6.71 -1.65
C VAL A 12 8.55 7.53 -2.25
N PRO A 13 9.74 6.95 -2.49
CA PRO A 13 10.86 7.65 -3.11
C PRO A 13 10.51 8.20 -4.50
N GLY A 14 10.90 9.44 -4.73
CA GLY A 14 10.81 10.08 -6.04
C GLY A 14 9.46 10.74 -6.33
N ARG A 15 9.19 10.96 -7.63
CA ARG A 15 7.98 11.66 -8.11
C ARG A 15 7.02 10.69 -8.76
N LEU A 16 5.71 10.85 -8.48
CA LEU A 16 4.67 10.08 -9.17
C LEU A 16 4.73 10.38 -10.68
N LEU A 17 4.94 9.35 -11.50
CA LEU A 17 4.89 9.43 -12.96
C LEU A 17 3.49 9.15 -13.48
N SER A 18 2.86 8.10 -12.98
CA SER A 18 1.56 7.65 -13.45
C SER A 18 0.82 6.90 -12.36
N ILE A 19 -0.51 7.02 -12.39
CA ILE A 19 -1.39 6.15 -11.64
C ILE A 19 -2.49 5.63 -12.56
N ARG A 20 -2.77 4.33 -12.49
CA ARG A 20 -3.83 3.71 -13.27
C ARG A 20 -4.59 2.71 -12.43
N ALA A 21 -5.90 2.58 -12.67
CA ALA A 21 -6.67 1.48 -12.09
C ALA A 21 -6.13 0.14 -12.62
N VAL A 22 -6.03 -0.85 -11.74
CA VAL A 22 -5.60 -2.21 -12.08
C VAL A 22 -6.58 -3.22 -11.48
N GLY A 23 -7.04 -4.13 -12.33
CA GLY A 23 -7.98 -5.20 -11.95
C GLY A 23 -9.46 -4.81 -12.07
N SER A 24 -10.30 -5.84 -12.15
CA SER A 24 -11.77 -5.79 -12.08
C SER A 24 -12.27 -6.08 -10.66
N GLY A 25 -11.49 -5.72 -9.64
CA GLY A 25 -11.67 -6.20 -8.27
C GLY A 25 -13.05 -5.89 -7.69
N ASN A 26 -13.81 -6.94 -7.35
CA ASN A 26 -15.17 -6.81 -6.81
C ASN A 26 -15.22 -6.28 -5.37
N ILE A 27 -14.10 -6.02 -4.70
CA ILE A 27 -14.04 -5.68 -3.25
C ILE A 27 -13.36 -4.33 -2.99
N ASN A 28 -12.15 -4.10 -3.49
CA ASN A 28 -11.40 -2.85 -3.32
C ASN A 28 -11.03 -2.24 -4.68
N ASP A 29 -11.14 -0.92 -4.81
CA ASP A 29 -10.65 -0.24 -6.01
C ASP A 29 -9.11 -0.22 -5.92
N THR A 30 -8.44 -0.85 -6.88
CA THR A 30 -6.99 -1.07 -6.85
C THR A 30 -6.32 -0.25 -7.95
N PHE A 31 -5.23 0.42 -7.61
CA PHE A 31 -4.47 1.29 -8.49
C PHE A 31 -2.99 0.95 -8.42
N LEU A 32 -2.32 1.00 -9.57
CA LEU A 32 -0.87 0.90 -9.67
C LEU A 32 -0.30 2.31 -9.81
N GLY A 33 0.50 2.74 -8.83
CA GLY A 33 1.27 3.97 -8.86
C GLY A 33 2.72 3.69 -9.24
N VAL A 34 3.25 4.42 -10.21
CA VAL A 34 4.66 4.32 -10.64
C VAL A 34 5.37 5.62 -10.30
N PHE A 35 6.48 5.53 -9.59
CA PHE A 35 7.29 6.64 -9.10
C PHE A 35 8.68 6.60 -9.74
N LYS A 36 9.17 7.75 -10.19
CA LYS A 36 10.54 7.90 -10.67
C LYS A 36 11.43 8.44 -9.56
N ALA A 37 12.38 7.63 -9.13
CA ALA A 37 13.45 7.99 -8.21
C ALA A 37 14.78 8.14 -8.95
N GLU A 38 15.82 8.49 -8.21
CA GLU A 38 17.18 8.68 -8.74
C GLU A 38 17.77 7.38 -9.30
N PHE A 39 17.54 6.25 -8.63
CA PHE A 39 18.12 4.94 -8.99
C PHE A 39 17.12 3.98 -9.64
N GLY A 40 16.03 4.49 -10.23
CA GLY A 40 15.07 3.67 -10.96
C GLY A 40 13.62 4.05 -10.71
N ASN A 41 12.71 3.16 -11.12
CA ASN A 41 11.28 3.34 -10.89
C ASN A 41 10.81 2.41 -9.78
N PHE A 42 10.00 2.95 -8.86
CA PHE A 42 9.30 2.19 -7.83
C PHE A 42 7.83 2.07 -8.20
N SER A 43 7.27 0.89 -8.02
CA SER A 43 5.84 0.65 -8.25
C SER A 43 5.18 0.27 -6.92
N ILE A 44 4.02 0.85 -6.66
CA ILE A 44 3.24 0.56 -5.46
C ILE A 44 1.79 0.24 -5.85
N ILE A 45 1.14 -0.56 -5.01
CA ILE A 45 -0.31 -0.79 -5.10
C ILE A 45 -1.01 0.12 -4.09
N ILE A 46 -2.00 0.87 -4.58
CA ILE A 46 -2.87 1.71 -3.76
C ILE A 46 -4.26 1.09 -3.80
N GLN A 47 -4.83 0.82 -2.63
CA GLN A 47 -6.18 0.27 -2.52
C GLN A 47 -7.09 1.25 -1.80
N ARG A 48 -8.27 1.50 -2.37
CA ARG A 48 -9.37 2.12 -1.64
C ARG A 48 -10.18 1.02 -0.96
N ILE A 49 -10.08 0.97 0.36
CA ILE A 49 -10.98 0.15 1.19
C ILE A 49 -12.38 0.73 1.06
N ARG A 50 -13.32 -0.07 0.56
CA ARG A 50 -14.70 0.38 0.40
C ARG A 50 -15.48 0.21 1.70
N LYS A 51 -16.08 1.31 2.17
CA LYS A 51 -16.79 1.38 3.46
C LYS A 51 -18.13 0.65 3.47
N ASP A 52 -18.71 0.41 2.28
CA ASP A 52 -19.91 -0.40 2.08
C ASP A 52 -19.68 -1.87 2.46
N ILE A 53 -18.47 -2.39 2.23
CA ILE A 53 -18.08 -3.76 2.58
C ILE A 53 -17.40 -3.79 3.95
N PHE A 54 -16.56 -2.80 4.26
CA PHE A 54 -15.85 -2.69 5.52
C PHE A 54 -16.23 -1.40 6.26
N PRO A 55 -17.29 -1.42 7.10
CA PRO A 55 -17.78 -0.23 7.80
C PRO A 55 -16.75 0.44 8.71
N GLN A 56 -15.76 -0.33 9.18
CA GLN A 56 -14.68 0.11 10.06
C GLN A 56 -13.30 -0.17 9.43
N PRO A 57 -12.87 0.59 8.40
CA PRO A 57 -11.58 0.40 7.73
C PRO A 57 -10.37 0.46 8.66
N GLU A 58 -10.48 1.19 9.77
CA GLU A 58 -9.44 1.29 10.78
C GLU A 58 -9.10 -0.06 11.44
N ILE A 59 -10.09 -0.93 11.64
CA ILE A 59 -9.88 -2.28 12.17
C ILE A 59 -9.12 -3.14 11.15
N ILE A 60 -9.49 -3.00 9.88
CA ILE A 60 -8.81 -3.70 8.77
C ILE A 60 -7.35 -3.27 8.69
N MET A 61 -7.07 -1.97 8.73
CA MET A 61 -5.70 -1.44 8.71
C MET A 61 -4.89 -1.89 9.92
N LYS A 62 -5.47 -1.91 11.12
CA LYS A 62 -4.80 -2.42 12.33
C LYS A 62 -4.44 -3.91 12.18
N ASN A 63 -5.37 -4.73 11.70
CA ASN A 63 -5.13 -6.15 11.50
C ASN A 63 -4.06 -6.38 10.43
N LEU A 64 -4.12 -5.63 9.32
CA LEU A 64 -3.14 -5.72 8.24
C LEU A 64 -1.75 -5.31 8.73
N ARG A 65 -1.64 -4.26 9.57
CA ARG A 65 -0.37 -3.84 10.18
C ARG A 65 0.21 -4.95 11.06
N VAL A 66 -0.58 -5.51 11.97
CA VAL A 66 -0.12 -6.58 12.87
C VAL A 66 0.32 -7.81 12.06
N LEU A 67 -0.46 -8.22 11.07
CA LEU A 67 -0.12 -9.34 10.19
C LEU A 67 1.15 -9.03 9.39
N SER A 68 1.24 -7.81 8.85
CA SER A 68 2.38 -7.38 8.04
C SER A 68 3.68 -7.41 8.82
N ASP A 69 3.68 -6.81 10.01
CA ASP A 69 4.86 -6.75 10.85
C ASP A 69 5.28 -8.14 11.33
N HIS A 70 4.31 -9.02 11.64
CA HIS A 70 4.59 -10.40 12.02
C HIS A 70 5.25 -11.18 10.88
N CYS A 71 4.69 -11.12 9.66
CA CYS A 71 5.25 -11.83 8.52
C CYS A 71 6.62 -11.29 8.13
N ILE A 72 6.84 -9.97 8.12
CA ILE A 72 8.16 -9.38 7.87
C ILE A 72 9.17 -9.87 8.90
N LYS A 73 8.80 -9.94 10.18
CA LYS A 73 9.66 -10.47 11.23
C LYS A 73 10.03 -11.93 10.98
N VAL A 74 9.04 -12.79 10.71
CA VAL A 74 9.27 -14.22 10.45
C VAL A 74 10.14 -14.39 9.20
N ILE A 75 9.84 -13.70 8.11
CA ILE A 75 10.64 -13.76 6.88
C ILE A 75 12.09 -13.35 7.15
N ASN A 76 12.32 -12.26 7.89
CA ASN A 76 13.66 -11.81 8.24
C ASN A 76 14.41 -12.77 9.17
N GLU A 77 13.69 -13.54 10.00
CA GLU A 77 14.24 -14.59 10.87
C GLU A 77 14.51 -15.90 10.11
N GLU A 78 13.81 -16.16 8.98
CA GLU A 78 13.90 -17.38 8.17
C GLU A 78 14.81 -17.26 6.92
N ILE A 79 15.59 -16.18 6.76
CA ILE A 79 16.49 -15.96 5.60
C ILE A 79 17.75 -16.88 5.61
N GLU A 80 17.59 -18.17 5.84
CA GLU A 80 18.65 -19.17 5.58
C GLU A 80 18.23 -20.33 4.65
N GLU A 81 16.95 -20.53 4.29
CA GLU A 81 16.55 -21.79 3.60
C GLU A 81 15.59 -21.69 2.39
N SER A 82 15.28 -20.51 1.84
CA SER A 82 14.31 -20.42 0.71
C SER A 82 14.76 -19.50 -0.44
N ASP A 83 14.97 -20.10 -1.61
CA ASP A 83 15.21 -19.46 -2.92
C ASP A 83 13.95 -18.77 -3.51
N ARG A 84 12.83 -18.68 -2.75
CA ARG A 84 11.62 -17.99 -3.20
C ARG A 84 11.57 -16.56 -2.66
N PRO A 85 11.49 -15.52 -3.51
CA PRO A 85 11.13 -14.19 -3.06
C PRO A 85 9.69 -14.23 -2.54
N TRP A 86 9.51 -13.97 -1.25
CA TRP A 86 8.17 -13.79 -0.68
C TRP A 86 7.55 -12.50 -1.24
N GLU A 87 6.51 -12.62 -2.06
CA GLU A 87 5.67 -11.48 -2.45
C GLU A 87 4.72 -11.14 -1.29
N PHE A 88 5.23 -10.46 -0.28
CA PHE A 88 4.47 -10.07 0.90
C PHE A 88 4.03 -8.60 0.83
N ILE A 89 2.87 -8.28 1.43
CA ILE A 89 2.33 -6.92 1.44
C ILE A 89 2.99 -6.13 2.55
N GLU A 90 3.86 -5.20 2.19
CA GLU A 90 4.38 -4.18 3.11
C GLU A 90 3.52 -2.92 3.07
N ILE A 91 3.11 -2.43 4.24
CA ILE A 91 2.38 -1.16 4.34
C ILE A 91 3.37 0.01 4.33
N ILE A 92 3.38 0.73 3.21
CA ILE A 92 4.08 2.02 3.08
C ILE A 92 3.31 3.07 3.90
N LYS A 93 4.02 3.75 4.81
CA LYS A 93 3.45 4.82 5.62
C LYS A 93 3.14 6.07 4.80
N THR A 94 2.24 6.89 5.30
CA THR A 94 2.05 8.24 4.82
C THR A 94 3.19 9.14 5.29
N LYS A 95 3.37 10.29 4.65
CA LYS A 95 4.35 11.32 5.02
C LYS A 95 4.15 11.89 6.43
N ASN A 96 2.98 11.67 7.04
CA ASN A 96 2.69 12.02 8.44
C ASN A 96 2.78 10.82 9.40
N GLY A 97 3.29 9.66 8.95
CA GLY A 97 3.54 8.48 9.79
C GLY A 97 2.35 7.52 9.98
N GLU A 98 1.21 7.82 9.37
CA GLU A 98 -0.01 7.01 9.43
C GLU A 98 0.05 5.83 8.45
N ASP A 99 -0.77 4.81 8.70
CA ASP A 99 -0.82 3.61 7.84
C ASP A 99 -1.77 3.77 6.65
N TYR A 100 -2.61 4.81 6.64
CA TYR A 100 -3.60 5.06 5.59
C TYR A 100 -3.98 6.53 5.50
N VAL A 101 -4.48 6.93 4.34
CA VAL A 101 -5.00 8.28 4.10
C VAL A 101 -6.51 8.28 4.27
N ARG A 102 -7.03 9.22 5.08
CA ARG A 102 -8.46 9.57 5.06
C ARG A 102 -8.65 10.71 4.05
N PRO A 103 -9.41 10.51 2.96
CA PRO A 103 -9.77 11.63 2.11
C PRO A 103 -10.55 12.65 2.96
N LEU A 104 -10.21 13.93 2.86
CA LEU A 104 -11.02 14.99 3.45
C LEU A 104 -12.45 14.84 2.92
N SER A 105 -13.42 14.79 3.82
CA SER A 105 -14.84 14.80 3.47
C SER A 105 -15.10 16.02 2.61
N SER A 106 -15.49 15.82 1.36
CA SER A 106 -16.16 16.85 0.56
C SER A 106 -17.63 16.89 0.98
#